data_AF-A0A423PMT2-F1
#
_entry.id   AF-A0A423PMT2-F1
#
_cell.length_a   1.000
_cell.length_b   1.000
_cell.length_c   1.000
_cell.angle_alpha   90.00
_cell.angle_beta   90.00
_cell.angle_gamma   90.00
#
_symmetry.space_group_name_H-M   'P 1'
#
loop_
_entity.id
_entity.type
_entity.pdbx_description
1 polymer ?
#
loop_
_entity_poly.entity_id
_entity_poly.type
_entity_poly.pdbx_seq_one_letter_code
_entity_poly.pdbx_strand_id
1 'polypeptide(L)'
;MDLNVCRAIGLIAVAGALLTACVDNRPPPAHPGPYEQPVDAFDAARAPYDPTAGRDRANQPLTEDISQLREARNAYEQSQIMQAADARAEQADCRDDPNARLVRIQDGSGDPNAVYCQRGPGRQ
;
A
#
# COMPACT_ATOMS: atom_id res chain seq x y z
N MET A 1 28.38 -7.83 -15.91
CA MET A 1 29.28 -6.73 -15.51
C MET A 1 28.52 -5.89 -14.49
N ASP A 2 28.72 -5.91 -13.17
CA ASP A 2 29.66 -6.61 -12.28
C ASP A 2 28.98 -6.70 -10.90
N LEU A 3 28.88 -7.93 -10.35
CA LEU A 3 28.54 -8.18 -8.95
C LEU A 3 29.80 -7.90 -8.11
N ASN A 4 30.03 -6.66 -7.68
CA ASN A 4 31.08 -6.40 -6.68
C ASN A 4 31.02 -4.98 -6.06
N VAL A 5 29.93 -4.65 -5.36
CA VAL A 5 29.96 -3.54 -4.38
C VAL A 5 29.03 -3.86 -3.19
N CYS A 6 29.31 -4.95 -2.46
CA CYS A 6 28.64 -5.22 -1.17
C CYS A 6 29.54 -5.96 -0.18
N ARG A 7 30.87 -5.85 -0.32
CA ARG A 7 31.77 -6.55 0.62
C ARG A 7 33.09 -5.81 0.85
N ALA A 8 33.00 -4.72 1.56
CA ALA A 8 34.11 -4.21 2.38
C ALA A 8 33.54 -3.28 3.44
N ILE A 9 34.32 -3.06 4.49
CA ILE A 9 34.06 -2.26 5.70
C ILE A 9 33.67 -3.16 6.88
N GLY A 10 34.75 -3.67 7.48
CA GLY A 10 34.73 -4.19 8.84
C GLY A 10 34.52 -3.08 9.86
N LEU A 11 34.01 -3.53 11.02
CA LEU A 11 34.14 -2.98 12.37
C LEU A 11 34.56 -1.51 12.48
N ILE A 12 33.64 -0.65 12.90
CA ILE A 12 33.74 0.25 14.06
C ILE A 12 32.38 0.94 14.25
N ALA A 13 32.08 1.20 15.52
CA ALA A 13 30.76 1.33 16.10
C ALA A 13 30.13 2.74 16.01
N VAL A 14 28.85 2.75 16.40
CA VAL A 14 28.07 3.85 16.99
C VAL A 14 27.28 4.76 16.04
N ALA A 15 25.99 4.79 16.37
CA ALA A 15 25.00 5.84 16.16
C ALA A 15 24.26 5.92 14.82
N GLY A 16 22.94 5.77 14.95
CA GLY A 16 22.01 6.70 14.32
C GLY A 16 21.43 6.21 13.01
N ALA A 17 20.39 5.39 13.13
CA ALA A 17 19.21 5.37 12.29
C ALA A 17 19.28 6.20 10.99
N LEU A 18 19.92 5.66 9.96
CA LEU A 18 19.58 5.98 8.58
C LEU A 18 18.77 4.81 8.06
N LEU A 19 17.57 4.65 8.61
CA LEU A 19 16.47 4.11 7.83
C LEU A 19 16.16 5.16 6.77
N THR A 20 17.00 5.23 5.74
CA THR A 20 16.60 5.79 4.46
C THR A 20 15.53 4.84 3.96
N ALA A 21 14.30 5.09 4.42
CA ALA A 21 13.13 4.68 3.71
C ALA A 21 13.38 5.13 2.28
N CYS A 22 13.54 4.18 1.37
CA CYS A 22 13.31 4.43 -0.04
C CYS A 22 11.87 4.93 -0.10
N VAL A 23 11.68 6.23 0.04
CA VAL A 23 10.41 6.87 -0.26
C VAL A 23 10.24 6.56 -1.74
N ASP A 24 9.34 5.64 -2.03
CA ASP A 24 9.06 5.20 -3.38
C ASP A 24 8.46 6.41 -4.10
N ASN A 25 9.33 7.22 -4.73
CA ASN A 25 9.01 8.44 -5.47
C ASN A 25 8.32 8.09 -6.80
N ARG A 26 7.50 7.05 -6.83
CA ARG A 26 6.61 6.81 -7.96
C ARG A 26 5.55 7.91 -7.93
N PRO A 27 5.26 8.53 -9.09
CA PRO A 27 4.14 9.45 -9.19
C PRO A 27 2.85 8.74 -8.74
N PRO A 28 1.93 9.46 -8.08
CA PRO A 28 0.66 8.88 -7.65
C PRO A 28 -0.10 8.34 -8.87
N PRO A 29 -0.86 7.25 -8.71
CA PRO A 29 -1.67 6.68 -9.78
C PRO A 29 -2.67 7.71 -10.30
N ALA A 30 -3.01 7.67 -11.59
CA ALA A 30 -4.02 8.58 -12.17
C ALA A 30 -5.41 8.43 -11.54
N HIS A 31 -5.71 7.24 -10.99
CA HIS A 31 -6.93 6.94 -10.26
C HIS A 31 -6.59 6.48 -8.83
N PRO A 32 -6.43 7.41 -7.88
CA PRO A 32 -6.18 7.05 -6.49
C PRO A 32 -7.43 6.44 -5.84
N GLY A 33 -7.22 5.45 -4.98
CA GLY A 33 -8.28 4.74 -4.25
C GLY A 33 -9.00 5.58 -3.19
N PRO A 34 -9.72 4.94 -2.25
CA PRO A 34 -9.47 3.59 -1.75
C PRO A 34 -9.99 2.46 -2.65
N TYR A 35 -9.30 1.32 -2.62
CA TYR A 35 -9.71 0.08 -3.28
C TYR A 35 -9.72 -1.04 -2.24
N GLU A 36 -10.85 -1.72 -2.09
CA GLU A 36 -10.99 -2.84 -1.14
C GLU A 36 -10.54 -4.17 -1.78
N GLN A 37 -10.85 -4.33 -3.06
CA GLN A 37 -10.48 -5.49 -3.86
C GLN A 37 -9.59 -5.08 -5.03
N PRO A 38 -8.70 -5.97 -5.49
CA PRO A 38 -7.88 -5.70 -6.67
C PRO A 38 -8.73 -5.34 -7.90
N VAL A 39 -9.88 -6.01 -8.07
CA VAL A 39 -10.80 -5.79 -9.20
C VAL A 39 -11.32 -4.36 -9.25
N ASP A 40 -11.52 -3.71 -8.11
CA ASP A 40 -12.03 -2.33 -8.06
C ASP A 40 -11.08 -1.35 -8.74
N ALA A 41 -9.77 -1.56 -8.59
CA ALA A 41 -8.74 -0.74 -9.24
C ALA A 41 -8.67 -1.02 -10.75
N PHE A 42 -8.95 -2.25 -11.18
CA PHE A 42 -9.02 -2.63 -12.59
C PHE A 42 -10.29 -2.12 -13.26
N ASP A 43 -11.43 -2.15 -12.58
CA ASP A 43 -12.71 -1.62 -13.07
C ASP A 43 -12.69 -0.07 -13.11
N ALA A 44 -11.94 0.56 -12.20
CA ALA A 44 -11.67 2.00 -12.25
C ALA A 44 -10.73 2.38 -13.40
N ALA A 45 -9.84 1.48 -13.81
CA ALA A 45 -9.07 1.64 -15.03
C ALA A 45 -9.95 1.37 -16.27
N ARG A 46 -9.67 2.06 -17.37
CA ARG A 46 -10.43 1.86 -18.60
C ARG A 46 -10.24 0.43 -19.10
N ALA A 47 -11.34 -0.21 -19.52
CA ALA A 47 -11.30 -1.58 -20.01
C ALA A 47 -10.37 -1.73 -21.24
N PRO A 48 -9.45 -2.72 -21.25
CA PRO A 48 -8.56 -3.03 -22.36
C PRO A 48 -9.25 -3.26 -23.71
N TYR A 49 -10.39 -3.95 -23.67
CA TYR A 49 -11.13 -4.32 -24.86
C TYR A 49 -12.61 -4.05 -24.65
N ASP A 50 -13.14 -3.15 -25.47
CA ASP A 50 -14.56 -2.88 -25.56
C ASP A 50 -15.04 -3.36 -26.95
N PRO A 51 -15.82 -4.46 -27.03
CA PRO A 51 -16.32 -4.98 -28.31
C PRO A 51 -17.30 -4.03 -29.00
N THR A 52 -17.81 -3.02 -28.30
CA THR A 52 -18.66 -1.96 -28.84
C THR A 52 -17.89 -0.73 -29.29
N ALA A 53 -16.59 -0.66 -28.97
CA ALA A 53 -15.73 0.39 -29.48
C ALA A 53 -15.53 0.25 -30.99
N GLY A 54 -15.63 1.38 -31.70
CA GLY A 54 -15.43 1.42 -33.15
C GLY A 54 -14.10 0.80 -33.59
N ARG A 55 -14.01 0.46 -34.89
CA ARG A 55 -12.87 -0.21 -35.54
C ARG A 55 -11.48 0.40 -35.23
N ASP A 56 -11.43 1.65 -34.80
CA ASP A 56 -10.21 2.36 -34.43
C ASP A 56 -9.55 1.78 -33.16
N ARG A 57 -10.31 1.20 -32.22
CA ARG A 57 -9.74 0.52 -31.03
C ARG A 57 -9.26 -0.90 -31.30
N ALA A 58 -9.98 -1.65 -32.13
CA ALA A 58 -9.62 -3.04 -32.45
C ALA A 58 -8.25 -3.17 -33.15
N ASN A 59 -7.72 -2.06 -33.69
CA ASN A 59 -6.41 -1.99 -34.34
C ASN A 59 -5.33 -1.29 -33.49
N GLN A 60 -5.63 -0.89 -32.25
CA GLN A 60 -4.63 -0.28 -31.37
C GLN A 60 -3.68 -1.34 -30.79
N PRO A 61 -2.39 -1.01 -30.61
CA PRO A 61 -1.45 -1.91 -29.98
C PRO A 61 -1.81 -2.15 -28.51
N LEU A 62 -1.79 -3.42 -28.10
CA LEU A 62 -2.05 -3.89 -26.72
C LEU A 62 -1.14 -3.26 -25.65
N THR A 63 -0.10 -2.53 -26.07
CA THR A 63 0.83 -1.83 -25.18
C THR A 63 0.12 -0.87 -24.24
N GLU A 64 -0.88 -0.13 -24.76
CA GLU A 64 -1.65 0.85 -23.97
C GLU A 64 -2.48 0.17 -22.88
N ASP A 65 -3.15 -0.92 -23.23
CA ASP A 65 -3.93 -1.73 -22.31
C ASP A 65 -3.06 -2.34 -21.21
N ILE A 66 -1.88 -2.85 -21.58
CA ILE A 66 -0.90 -3.38 -20.62
C ILE A 66 -0.41 -2.29 -19.66
N SER A 67 -0.18 -1.05 -20.14
CA SER A 67 0.18 0.06 -19.26
C SER A 67 -0.94 0.40 -18.29
N GLN A 68 -2.20 0.45 -18.75
CA GLN A 68 -3.35 0.73 -17.89
C GLN A 68 -3.55 -0.34 -16.81
N LEU A 69 -3.39 -1.62 -17.15
CA LEU A 69 -3.46 -2.70 -16.16
C LEU A 69 -2.31 -2.65 -15.14
N ARG A 70 -1.10 -2.26 -15.57
CA ARG A 70 0.03 -2.06 -14.65
C ARG A 70 -0.22 -0.89 -13.71
N GLU A 71 -0.81 0.18 -14.22
CA GLU A 71 -1.17 1.35 -13.42
C GLU A 71 -2.27 1.02 -12.39
N ALA A 72 -3.33 0.31 -12.80
CA ALA A 72 -4.37 -0.18 -11.90
C ALA A 72 -3.81 -1.00 -10.74
N ARG A 73 -2.90 -1.95 -11.03
CA ARG A 73 -2.20 -2.72 -9.99
C ARG A 73 -1.44 -1.81 -9.03
N ASN A 74 -0.65 -0.86 -9.55
CA ASN A 74 0.11 0.06 -8.71
C ASN A 74 -0.83 0.93 -7.84
N ALA A 75 -1.99 1.32 -8.38
CA ALA A 75 -2.98 2.09 -7.65
C ALA A 75 -3.60 1.32 -6.49
N TYR A 76 -3.90 0.03 -6.70
CA TYR A 76 -4.32 -0.87 -5.64
C TYR A 76 -3.24 -1.04 -4.57
N GLU A 77 -2.00 -1.34 -4.96
CA GLU A 77 -0.87 -1.49 -4.02
C GLU A 77 -0.67 -0.23 -3.17
N GLN A 78 -0.74 0.95 -3.80
CA GLN A 78 -0.64 2.22 -3.10
C GLN A 78 -1.81 2.42 -2.13
N SER A 79 -3.03 2.08 -2.54
CA SER A 79 -4.20 2.17 -1.66
C SER A 79 -4.06 1.29 -0.43
N GLN A 80 -3.52 0.07 -0.56
CA GLN A 80 -3.27 -0.81 0.58
C GLN A 80 -2.27 -0.22 1.57
N ILE A 81 -1.22 0.46 1.06
CA ILE A 81 -0.24 1.15 1.91
C ILE A 81 -0.91 2.29 2.68
N MET A 82 -1.74 3.09 2.01
CA MET A 82 -2.44 4.21 2.64
C MET A 82 -3.44 3.72 3.69
N GLN A 83 -4.26 2.72 3.38
CA GLN A 83 -5.21 2.12 4.33
C GLN A 83 -4.49 1.55 5.57
N ALA A 84 -3.34 0.90 5.37
CA ALA A 84 -2.54 0.40 6.49
C ALA A 84 -1.96 1.55 7.34
N ALA A 85 -1.59 2.68 6.72
CA ALA A 85 -1.12 3.87 7.43
C ALA A 85 -2.26 4.53 8.22
N ASP A 86 -3.44 4.68 7.61
CA ASP A 86 -4.63 5.24 8.25
C ASP A 86 -5.07 4.39 9.44
N ALA A 87 -5.13 3.05 9.29
CA ALA A 87 -5.44 2.15 10.39
C ALA A 87 -4.44 2.26 11.56
N ARG A 88 -3.14 2.48 11.27
CA ARG A 88 -2.14 2.73 12.31
C ARG A 88 -2.35 4.06 13.01
N ALA A 89 -2.69 5.12 12.26
CA ALA A 89 -3.02 6.42 12.82
C ALA A 89 -4.25 6.32 13.72
N GLU A 90 -5.33 5.67 13.26
CA GLU A 90 -6.52 5.44 14.07
C GLU A 90 -6.24 4.66 15.36
N GLN A 91 -5.36 3.67 15.30
CA GLN A 91 -4.93 2.91 16.48
C GLN A 91 -4.07 3.75 17.43
N ALA A 92 -3.23 4.64 16.92
CA ALA A 92 -2.49 5.59 17.74
C ALA A 92 -3.45 6.57 18.43
N ASP A 93 -4.34 7.19 17.66
CA ASP A 93 -5.35 8.12 18.17
C ASP A 93 -6.27 7.47 19.21
N CYS A 94 -6.63 6.19 19.01
CA CYS A 94 -7.40 5.44 19.99
C CYS A 94 -6.66 5.30 21.33
N ARG A 95 -5.33 5.09 21.31
CA ARG A 95 -4.54 4.91 22.55
C ARG A 95 -4.43 6.18 23.38
N ASP A 96 -4.61 7.33 22.75
CA ASP A 96 -4.65 8.63 23.42
C ASP A 96 -6.02 8.92 24.08
N ASP A 97 -7.06 8.12 23.80
CA ASP A 97 -8.36 8.25 24.46
C ASP A 97 -8.34 7.62 25.87
N PRO A 98 -8.67 8.38 26.93
CA PRO A 98 -8.67 7.87 28.30
C PRO A 98 -9.70 6.76 28.56
N ASN A 99 -10.70 6.59 27.68
CA ASN A 99 -11.71 5.55 27.78
C ASN A 99 -11.44 4.36 26.85
N ALA A 100 -10.31 4.35 26.14
CA ALA A 100 -9.95 3.25 25.29
C ALA A 100 -9.49 2.03 26.08
N ARG A 101 -9.72 0.85 25.49
CA ARG A 101 -9.31 -0.43 26.05
C ARG A 101 -8.31 -1.11 25.13
N LEU A 102 -7.21 -1.59 25.70
CA LEU A 102 -6.27 -2.45 25.00
C LEU A 102 -6.70 -3.92 25.14
N VAL A 103 -6.91 -4.58 24.01
CA VAL A 103 -7.33 -5.98 23.92
C VAL A 103 -6.22 -6.76 23.23
N ARG A 104 -5.77 -7.87 23.80
CA ARG A 104 -4.79 -8.74 23.13
C ARG A 104 -5.45 -9.42 21.93
N ILE A 105 -4.74 -9.44 20.82
CA ILE A 105 -5.20 -10.08 19.58
C ILE A 105 -4.16 -11.08 19.09
N GLN A 106 -4.60 -12.00 18.23
CA GLN A 106 -3.73 -12.80 17.39
C GLN A 106 -3.89 -12.28 15.97
N ASP A 107 -2.96 -11.43 15.54
CA ASP A 107 -2.98 -10.78 14.22
C ASP A 107 -2.17 -11.56 13.17
N GLY A 108 -1.62 -12.72 13.53
CA GLY A 108 -0.79 -13.53 12.65
C GLY A 108 0.64 -13.00 12.46
N SER A 109 1.03 -11.91 13.13
CA SER A 109 2.40 -11.37 13.08
C SER A 109 3.43 -12.23 13.82
N GLY A 110 2.94 -13.11 14.71
CA GLY A 110 3.79 -13.87 15.63
C GLY A 110 4.22 -13.09 16.87
N ASP A 111 3.79 -11.83 17.04
CA ASP A 111 4.01 -11.07 18.27
C ASP A 111 3.08 -11.56 19.39
N PRO A 112 3.60 -12.14 20.48
CA PRO A 112 2.78 -12.59 21.61
C PRO A 112 2.13 -11.44 22.39
N ASN A 113 2.56 -10.19 22.15
CA ASN A 113 2.05 -8.99 22.80
C ASN A 113 1.24 -8.09 21.86
N ALA A 114 0.79 -8.61 20.71
CA ALA A 114 -0.08 -7.86 19.80
C ALA A 114 -1.35 -7.40 20.53
N VAL A 115 -1.59 -6.08 20.52
CA VAL A 115 -2.74 -5.44 21.16
C VAL A 115 -3.48 -4.54 20.19
N TYR A 116 -4.81 -4.66 20.20
CA TYR A 116 -5.75 -3.80 19.51
C TYR A 116 -6.35 -2.79 20.49
N CYS A 117 -6.37 -1.52 20.09
CA CYS A 117 -7.08 -0.48 20.81
C CYS A 117 -8.55 -0.47 20.36
N GLN A 118 -9.44 -0.71 21.32
CA GLN A 118 -10.88 -0.63 21.15
C GLN A 118 -11.39 0.65 21.82
N ARG A 119 -12.02 1.53 21.05
CA ARG A 119 -12.72 2.70 21.60
C ARG A 119 -13.92 2.23 22.43
N GLY A 120 -14.15 2.89 23.57
CA GLY A 120 -15.28 2.58 24.44
C GLY A 120 -16.63 2.81 23.73
N PRO A 121 -17.72 2.15 24.19
CA PRO A 121 -19.06 2.34 23.64
C PRO A 121 -19.55 3.76 23.99
N GLY A 122 -19.25 4.73 23.15
CA GLY A 122 -19.59 6.13 23.37
C GLY A 122 -19.39 7.07 22.19
N ARG A 123 -18.74 6.61 21.11
CA ARG A 123 -18.63 7.35 19.85
C ARG A 123 -18.80 6.39 18.68
N GLN A 124 -19.98 6.44 18.07
CA GLN A 124 -20.24 6.06 16.67
C GLN A 124 -20.35 7.35 15.88
#